data_AF-A0A0Z8JXF1-F1
#
_entry.id   AF-A0A0Z8JXF1-F1
#
_cell.length_a   1.000
_cell.length_b   1.000
_cell.length_c   1.000
_cell.angle_alpha   90.00
_cell.angle_beta   90.00
_cell.angle_gamma   90.00
#
_symmetry.space_group_name_H-M   'P 1'
#
loop_
_entity.id
_entity.type
_entity.pdbx_description
1 polymer ?
#
loop_
_entity_poly.entity_id
_entity_poly.type
_entity_poly.pdbx_seq_one_letter_code
_entity_poly.pdbx_strand_id
1 'polypeptide(L)'
;MTNKYSVGDIVLIKGRITGIDDSDEILDTAIATSENEFYINSEDIHSVIERNMTDPVKKPSHYQGRFGLEAIDVIKNFAACPEQEEGFYWGNAIKYMLRWHGKNGLEDLKKARQNLDWLIESLERNN
;
A
#
# COMPACT_ATOMS: atom_id res chain seq x y z
N MET A 1 28.04 -5.70 24.76
CA MET A 1 27.55 -4.32 24.59
C MET A 1 26.12 -4.42 24.13
N THR A 2 25.19 -3.71 24.77
CA THR A 2 23.78 -3.73 24.38
C THR A 2 23.59 -2.68 23.28
N ASN A 3 23.13 -3.10 22.11
CA ASN A 3 22.85 -2.15 21.03
C ASN A 3 21.73 -1.19 21.46
N LYS A 4 21.89 0.10 21.12
CA LYS A 4 20.93 1.15 21.46
C LYS A 4 19.58 1.00 20.75
N TYR A 5 19.54 0.25 19.65
CA TYR A 5 18.37 0.02 18.80
C TYR A 5 18.25 -1.45 18.41
N SER A 6 17.03 -1.88 18.10
CA SER A 6 16.66 -3.24 17.67
C SER A 6 16.10 -3.26 16.25
N VAL A 7 16.18 -4.42 15.59
CA VAL A 7 15.54 -4.65 14.29
C VAL A 7 14.03 -4.44 14.44
N GLY A 8 13.47 -3.47 13.70
CA GLY A 8 12.06 -3.08 13.74
C GLY A 8 11.78 -1.72 14.38
N ASP A 9 12.76 -1.09 15.02
CA ASP A 9 12.61 0.26 15.57
C ASP A 9 12.42 1.30 14.46
N ILE A 10 11.41 2.17 14.63
CA ILE A 10 11.22 3.32 13.75
C ILE A 10 12.05 4.48 14.31
N VAL A 11 13.03 4.95 13.53
CA VAL A 11 13.89 6.08 13.89
C VAL A 11 13.61 7.30 13.01
N LEU A 12 13.59 8.47 13.63
CA LEU A 12 13.43 9.74 12.91
C LEU A 12 14.80 10.27 12.50
N ILE A 13 15.00 10.48 11.21
CA ILE A 13 16.27 10.93 10.64
C ILE A 13 16.07 12.34 10.07
N LYS A 14 17.02 13.25 10.36
CA LYS A 14 17.06 14.59 9.75
C LYS A 14 18.01 14.55 8.55
N GLY A 15 17.46 14.79 7.36
CA GLY A 15 18.24 14.99 6.13
C GLY A 15 18.43 16.48 5.81
N ARG A 16 19.45 16.79 5.01
CA ARG A 16 19.67 18.12 4.41
C ARG A 16 19.74 17.97 2.89
N ILE A 17 18.99 18.79 2.17
CA ILE A 17 19.11 18.90 0.70
C ILE A 17 20.43 19.58 0.36
N THR A 18 21.23 18.96 -0.51
CA THR A 18 22.55 19.47 -0.90
C THR A 18 22.65 19.82 -2.38
N GLY A 19 21.70 19.40 -3.21
CA GLY A 19 21.60 19.75 -4.62
C GLY A 19 20.16 19.71 -5.13
N ILE A 20 19.80 20.70 -5.94
CA ILE A 20 18.50 20.84 -6.63
C ILE A 20 18.81 21.24 -8.09
N ASP A 21 18.05 20.71 -9.05
CA ASP A 21 18.15 21.13 -10.46
C ASP A 21 17.16 22.23 -10.86
N ASP A 22 17.19 22.66 -12.12
CA ASP A 22 16.34 23.75 -12.63
C ASP A 22 14.83 23.38 -12.69
N SER A 23 14.47 22.13 -12.38
CA SER A 23 13.09 21.63 -12.30
C SER A 23 12.60 21.40 -10.87
N ASP A 24 13.37 21.86 -9.87
CA ASP A 24 13.16 21.63 -8.43
C ASP A 24 13.29 20.14 -8.01
N GLU A 25 13.98 19.31 -8.80
CA GLU A 25 14.23 17.92 -8.44
C GLU A 25 15.41 17.81 -7.44
N ILE A 26 15.21 17.09 -6.34
CA ILE A 26 16.25 16.86 -5.33
C ILE A 26 17.26 15.85 -5.88
N LEU A 27 18.48 16.30 -6.12
CA LEU A 27 19.54 15.46 -6.65
C LEU A 27 20.23 14.65 -5.55
N ASP A 28 20.49 15.29 -4.39
CA ASP A 28 21.23 14.68 -3.30
C ASP A 28 20.65 15.06 -1.94
N THR A 29 20.51 14.07 -1.06
CA THR A 29 20.16 14.27 0.36
C THR A 29 21.24 13.65 1.25
N ALA A 30 21.87 14.47 2.09
CA ALA A 30 22.79 13.99 3.10
C ALA A 30 22.01 13.53 4.35
N ILE A 31 22.24 12.29 4.79
CA ILE A 31 21.69 11.74 6.02
C ILE A 31 22.82 11.61 7.05
N ALA A 32 22.73 12.41 8.10
CA ALA A 32 23.65 12.34 9.23
C ALA A 32 23.05 11.46 10.33
N THR A 33 23.72 10.36 10.65
CA THR A 33 23.47 9.60 11.88
C THR A 33 24.55 9.94 12.91
N SER A 34 24.34 9.61 14.18
CA SER A 34 25.30 9.96 15.25
C SER A 34 26.69 9.33 15.08
N GLU A 35 26.86 8.38 14.16
CA GLU A 35 28.11 7.63 14.01
C GLU A 35 28.64 7.58 12.57
N ASN A 36 27.91 8.04 11.54
CA ASN A 36 28.40 8.15 10.15
C ASN A 36 27.51 9.08 9.29
N GLU A 37 28.12 9.71 8.28
CA GLU A 37 27.42 10.33 7.16
C GLU A 37 27.20 9.28 6.07
N PHE A 38 25.94 9.09 5.65
CA PHE A 38 25.60 8.23 4.51
C PHE A 38 25.04 9.10 3.39
N TYR A 39 25.51 8.85 2.16
CA TYR A 39 25.03 9.51 0.96
C TYR A 39 24.03 8.60 0.26
N ILE A 40 22.80 9.10 0.07
CA ILE A 40 21.82 8.50 -0.83
C ILE A 40 21.86 9.32 -2.11
N ASN A 41 22.27 8.70 -3.21
CA ASN A 41 22.35 9.37 -4.52
C ASN A 41 20.96 9.44 -5.19
N SER A 42 20.88 10.20 -6.29
CA SER A 42 19.66 10.38 -7.06
C SER A 42 19.06 9.07 -7.61
N GLU A 43 19.87 8.06 -7.95
CA GLU A 43 19.38 6.74 -8.41
C GLU A 43 18.65 5.98 -7.29
N ASP A 44 19.20 6.01 -6.07
CA ASP A 44 18.58 5.43 -4.89
C ASP A 44 17.31 6.18 -4.48
N ILE A 45 17.28 7.51 -4.67
CA ILE A 45 16.10 8.38 -4.48
C ILE A 45 15.02 8.09 -5.53
N HIS A 46 15.41 7.90 -6.80
CA HIS A 46 14.49 7.56 -7.89
C HIS A 46 13.72 6.27 -7.57
N SER A 47 14.33 5.27 -6.94
CA SER A 47 13.60 4.05 -6.51
C SER A 47 12.50 4.31 -5.46
N VAL A 48 12.60 5.41 -4.70
CA VAL A 48 11.62 5.85 -3.71
C VAL A 48 10.56 6.76 -4.34
N ILE A 49 10.93 7.57 -5.34
CA ILE A 49 10.06 8.53 -6.04
C ILE A 49 9.28 7.90 -7.21
N GLU A 50 9.87 6.94 -7.93
CA GLU A 50 9.24 6.18 -9.05
C GLU A 50 7.99 5.39 -8.61
N ARG A 51 7.74 5.25 -7.30
CA ARG A 51 6.49 4.67 -6.79
C ARG A 51 5.23 5.50 -7.05
N ASN A 52 5.33 6.73 -7.57
CA ASN A 52 4.17 7.61 -7.70
C ASN A 52 3.58 7.77 -9.12
N MET A 53 4.10 7.07 -10.12
CA MET A 53 3.44 6.99 -11.44
C MET A 53 2.43 5.82 -11.47
N THR A 54 1.32 5.97 -10.75
CA THR A 54 0.26 4.95 -10.79
C THR A 54 -0.54 5.08 -12.08
N ASP A 55 -0.43 4.09 -12.97
CA ASP A 55 -1.32 3.96 -14.12
C ASP A 55 -2.75 3.78 -13.60
N PRO A 56 -3.69 4.71 -13.89
CA PRO A 56 -5.03 4.69 -13.32
C PRO A 56 -5.87 3.48 -13.75
N VAL A 57 -5.42 2.74 -14.77
CA VAL A 57 -6.06 1.51 -15.27
C VAL A 57 -5.29 0.28 -14.80
N LYS A 58 -3.97 0.23 -15.02
CA LYS A 58 -3.19 -0.99 -14.79
C LYS A 58 -2.78 -1.17 -13.33
N LYS A 59 -2.50 -0.08 -12.61
CA LYS A 59 -2.01 -0.10 -11.23
C LYS A 59 -2.56 1.09 -10.43
N PRO A 60 -3.88 1.16 -10.20
CA PRO A 60 -4.47 2.33 -9.55
C PRO A 60 -3.98 2.44 -8.10
N SER A 61 -3.54 3.63 -7.68
CA SER A 61 -2.98 3.89 -6.35
C SER A 61 -3.88 3.41 -5.20
N HIS A 62 -5.19 3.56 -5.36
CA HIS A 62 -6.18 3.18 -4.36
C HIS A 62 -6.38 1.67 -4.18
N TYR A 63 -5.73 0.82 -4.98
CA TYR A 63 -5.69 -0.63 -4.77
C TYR A 63 -4.35 -1.11 -4.20
N GLN A 64 -3.39 -0.22 -3.97
CA GLN A 64 -2.04 -0.56 -3.54
C GLN A 64 -1.88 -0.33 -2.03
N GLY A 65 -1.38 -1.34 -1.32
CA GLY A 65 -0.99 -1.24 0.07
C GLY A 65 0.35 -0.52 0.25
N ARG A 66 0.70 -0.22 1.51
CA ARG A 66 1.93 0.53 1.89
C ARG A 66 3.24 0.00 1.29
N PHE A 67 3.30 -1.31 1.00
CA PHE A 67 4.47 -1.99 0.46
C PHE A 67 4.29 -2.46 -0.99
N GLY A 68 3.29 -1.94 -1.70
CA GLY A 68 3.04 -2.25 -3.11
C GLY A 68 2.19 -3.52 -3.37
N LEU A 69 1.68 -4.18 -2.33
CA LEU A 69 0.74 -5.30 -2.48
C LEU A 69 -0.59 -4.81 -3.06
N GLU A 70 -1.09 -5.41 -4.14
CA GLU A 70 -2.36 -5.01 -4.73
C GLU A 70 -3.55 -5.78 -4.15
N ALA A 71 -4.71 -5.13 -4.08
CA ALA A 71 -5.95 -5.78 -3.63
C ALA A 71 -6.30 -7.03 -4.44
N ILE A 72 -5.97 -7.04 -5.74
CA ILE A 72 -6.21 -8.20 -6.62
C ILE A 72 -5.32 -9.40 -6.25
N ASP A 73 -4.11 -9.17 -5.74
CA ASP A 73 -3.21 -10.23 -5.31
C ASP A 73 -3.78 -10.95 -4.09
N VAL A 74 -4.34 -10.19 -3.14
CA VAL A 74 -5.03 -10.74 -1.96
C VAL A 74 -6.23 -11.59 -2.40
N ILE A 75 -7.07 -11.07 -3.29
CA ILE A 75 -8.26 -11.79 -3.78
C ILE A 75 -7.86 -13.10 -4.48
N LYS A 76 -6.86 -13.06 -5.36
CA LYS A 76 -6.39 -14.26 -6.09
C LYS A 76 -5.71 -15.28 -5.18
N ASN A 77 -4.94 -14.83 -4.20
CA ASN A 77 -4.16 -15.72 -3.33
C ASN A 77 -5.07 -16.53 -2.38
N PHE A 78 -6.11 -15.91 -1.84
CA PHE A 78 -7.01 -16.60 -0.91
C PHE A 78 -8.14 -17.34 -1.62
N ALA A 79 -8.70 -16.79 -2.72
CA ALA A 79 -9.72 -17.41 -3.56
C ALA A 79 -10.80 -18.19 -2.76
N ALA A 80 -11.28 -17.61 -1.65
CA ALA A 80 -11.93 -18.36 -0.57
C ALA A 80 -13.27 -19.02 -0.97
N CYS A 81 -13.96 -18.47 -1.97
CA CYS A 81 -15.22 -18.99 -2.50
C CYS A 81 -15.06 -19.12 -4.04
N PRO A 82 -14.76 -20.32 -4.56
CA PRO A 82 -14.58 -20.52 -6.00
C PRO A 82 -15.88 -20.45 -6.81
N GLU A 83 -17.04 -20.55 -6.17
CA GLU A 83 -18.35 -20.40 -6.78
C GLU A 83 -18.53 -18.98 -7.32
N GLN A 84 -19.02 -18.85 -8.56
CA GLN A 84 -18.98 -17.57 -9.30
C GLN A 84 -19.66 -16.41 -8.56
N GLU A 85 -20.80 -16.66 -7.92
CA GLU A 85 -21.57 -15.65 -7.19
C GLU A 85 -20.94 -15.34 -5.82
N GLU A 86 -20.63 -16.36 -5.02
CA GLU A 86 -20.04 -16.19 -3.69
C GLU A 86 -18.63 -15.60 -3.77
N GLY A 87 -17.83 -16.02 -4.75
CA GLY A 87 -16.53 -15.45 -5.07
C GLY A 87 -16.59 -13.99 -5.50
N PHE A 88 -17.66 -13.58 -6.21
CA PHE A 88 -17.89 -12.18 -6.54
C PHE A 88 -18.18 -11.34 -5.30
N TYR A 89 -19.05 -11.81 -4.40
CA TYR A 89 -19.35 -11.14 -3.14
C TYR A 89 -18.10 -11.04 -2.25
N TRP A 90 -17.40 -12.15 -2.02
CA TRP A 90 -16.18 -12.18 -1.22
C TRP A 90 -15.10 -11.25 -1.80
N GLY A 91 -14.83 -11.36 -3.10
CA GLY A 91 -13.82 -10.54 -3.78
C GLY A 91 -14.14 -9.05 -3.70
N ASN A 92 -15.42 -8.66 -3.84
CA ASN A 92 -15.84 -7.28 -3.69
C ASN A 92 -15.74 -6.77 -2.25
N ALA A 93 -16.12 -7.60 -1.26
CA ALA A 93 -15.97 -7.25 0.15
C ALA A 93 -14.51 -6.91 0.46
N ILE A 94 -13.58 -7.80 0.11
CA ILE A 94 -12.13 -7.59 0.29
C ILE A 94 -11.64 -6.37 -0.48
N LYS A 95 -12.03 -6.24 -1.76
CA LYS A 95 -11.67 -5.08 -2.60
C LYS A 95 -12.02 -3.76 -1.93
N TYR A 96 -13.24 -3.62 -1.40
CA TYR A 96 -13.68 -2.38 -0.76
C TYR A 96 -13.02 -2.17 0.62
N MET A 97 -12.76 -3.24 1.38
CA MET A 97 -12.01 -3.18 2.64
C MET A 97 -10.55 -2.76 2.47
N LEU A 98 -9.92 -3.05 1.33
CA LEU A 98 -8.55 -2.63 1.03
C LEU A 98 -8.49 -1.23 0.38
N ARG A 99 -9.58 -0.79 -0.26
CA ARG A 99 -9.62 0.47 -1.03
C ARG A 99 -10.08 1.68 -0.25
N TRP A 100 -10.91 1.51 0.80
CA TRP A 100 -11.70 2.60 1.39
C TRP A 100 -10.88 3.83 1.76
N HIS A 101 -9.68 3.65 2.34
CA HIS A 101 -8.83 4.75 2.79
C HIS A 101 -8.23 5.56 1.63
N GLY A 102 -8.18 5.00 0.42
CA GLY A 102 -7.57 5.61 -0.76
C GLY A 102 -8.57 6.11 -1.81
N LYS A 103 -9.89 5.92 -1.61
CA LYS A 103 -10.91 6.32 -2.61
C LYS A 103 -12.16 6.96 -2.03
N ASN A 104 -13.08 6.17 -1.43
CA ASN A 104 -14.42 6.66 -1.07
C ASN A 104 -14.75 6.60 0.43
N GLY A 105 -13.78 6.31 1.29
CA GLY A 105 -13.97 6.31 2.74
C GLY A 105 -15.13 5.41 3.20
N LEU A 106 -16.04 6.01 3.99
CA LEU A 106 -17.20 5.32 4.57
C LEU A 106 -18.10 4.63 3.52
N GLU A 107 -18.21 5.18 2.30
CA GLU A 107 -19.03 4.58 1.25
C GLU A 107 -18.51 3.20 0.84
N ASP A 108 -17.19 3.05 0.70
CA ASP A 108 -16.59 1.74 0.39
C ASP A 108 -16.79 0.76 1.57
N LEU A 109 -16.74 1.22 2.81
CA LEU A 109 -17.05 0.36 3.97
C LEU A 109 -18.51 -0.12 3.96
N LYS A 110 -19.46 0.73 3.52
CA LYS A 110 -20.86 0.31 3.33
C LYS A 110 -21.00 -0.70 2.19
N LYS A 111 -20.29 -0.52 1.08
CA LYS A 111 -20.27 -1.48 -0.03
C LYS A 111 -19.65 -2.82 0.38
N ALA A 112 -18.59 -2.79 1.19
CA ALA A 112 -17.98 -3.99 1.75
C ALA A 112 -18.99 -4.79 2.57
N ARG A 113 -19.69 -4.11 3.50
CA ARG A 113 -20.74 -4.72 4.31
C ARG A 113 -21.84 -5.35 3.47
N GLN A 114 -22.38 -4.63 2.49
CA GLN A 114 -23.43 -5.17 1.61
C GLN A 114 -23.01 -6.46 0.90
N ASN A 115 -21.76 -6.55 0.43
CA ASN A 115 -21.25 -7.76 -0.20
C ASN A 115 -21.04 -8.89 0.82
N LEU A 116 -20.64 -8.58 2.06
CA LEU A 116 -20.59 -9.57 3.13
C LEU A 116 -21.99 -10.10 3.47
N ASP A 117 -22.99 -9.21 3.55
CA ASP A 117 -24.38 -9.60 3.82
C ASP A 117 -24.88 -10.57 2.74
N TRP A 118 -24.66 -10.28 1.45
CA TRP A 118 -25.02 -11.18 0.34
C TRP A 118 -24.27 -12.52 0.39
N LEU A 119 -22.99 -12.52 0.77
CA LEU A 119 -22.22 -13.75 0.93
C LEU A 119 -22.79 -14.62 2.05
N ILE A 120 -23.10 -14.01 3.21
CA ILE A 120 -23.70 -14.70 4.36
C ILE A 120 -25.06 -15.29 3.95
N GLU A 121 -25.93 -14.50 3.33
CA GLU A 121 -27.25 -14.95 2.87
C GLU A 121 -27.17 -16.11 1.86
N SER A 122 -26.14 -16.15 1.00
CA SER A 122 -25.91 -17.26 0.07
C SER A 122 -25.52 -18.53 0.81
N LEU A 123 -24.52 -18.43 1.70
CA LEU A 123 -24.01 -19.56 2.45
C LEU A 123 -25.05 -20.14 3.42
N GLU A 124 -25.87 -19.29 4.06
CA GLU A 124 -26.97 -19.71 4.92
C GLU A 124 -28.08 -20.43 4.16
N ARG A 125 -28.31 -20.09 2.89
CA ARG A 125 -29.32 -20.74 2.03
C ARG A 125 -28.85 -22.10 1.51
N ASN A 126 -27.54 -22.28 1.37
CA ASN A 126 -26.91 -23.49 0.84
C ASN A 126 -26.61 -24.54 1.94
N ASN A 127 -26.81 -24.20 3.21
CA ASN A 127 -26.71 -25.09 4.37
C ASN A 127 -28.08 -25.66 4.78
#